data_AF-A0A7S2N6B5-F1
#
_entry.id   AF-A0A7S2N6B5-F1
#
_cell.length_a   1.000
_cell.length_b   1.000
_cell.length_c   1.000
_cell.angle_alpha   90.00
_cell.angle_beta   90.00
_cell.angle_gamma   90.00
#
_symmetry.space_group_name_H-M   'P 1'
#
loop_
_entity.id
_entity.type
_entity.pdbx_description
1 polymer ?
#
loop_
_entity_poly.entity_id
_entity_poly.type
_entity_poly.pdbx_seq_one_letter_code
_entity_poly.pdbx_strand_id
1 'polypeptide(L)'
;AAAYVRALNADPMCSFGDFVAISDIVDVATANILKIEVSDGIIAPGFEEKAFEILSQKKGGKFIILQADKSIQPPEMEYRMVGGLGFMQRRNDKICDAKCLEEVVTKIKKDIPEEAKLDMILGMIAIKYTQSNSVGYAKGGMMIGVGAGQQ
;
A
#
# COMPACT_ATOMS: atom_id res chain seq x y z
N ALA A 1 -0.23 -3.58 14.04
CA ALA A 1 -1.28 -2.56 14.29
C ALA A 1 -0.94 -1.11 13.88
N ALA A 2 0.16 -0.49 14.37
CA ALA A 2 0.41 0.95 14.17
C ALA A 2 0.50 1.39 12.69
N ALA A 3 1.11 0.58 11.83
CA ALA A 3 1.18 0.87 10.39
C ALA A 3 -0.21 0.91 9.73
N TYR A 4 -1.12 0.02 10.12
CA TYR A 4 -2.50 0.02 9.64
C TYR A 4 -3.24 1.30 10.05
N VAL A 5 -3.14 1.69 11.32
CA VAL A 5 -3.75 2.94 11.81
C VAL A 5 -3.21 4.14 11.06
N ARG A 6 -1.90 4.20 10.82
CA ARG A 6 -1.29 5.27 10.02
C ARG A 6 -1.84 5.30 8.59
N ALA A 7 -1.91 4.15 7.92
CA ALA A 7 -2.43 4.06 6.55
C ALA A 7 -3.90 4.50 6.47
N LEU A 8 -4.76 4.02 7.37
CA LEU A 8 -6.17 4.42 7.48
C LEU A 8 -6.33 5.94 7.66
N ASN A 9 -5.47 6.55 8.48
CA ASN A 9 -5.52 8.00 8.76
C ASN A 9 -4.96 8.87 7.62
N ALA A 10 -4.45 8.29 6.54
CA ALA A 10 -4.09 9.07 5.35
C ALA A 10 -5.34 9.68 4.69
N ASP A 11 -6.43 8.91 4.61
CA ASP A 11 -7.76 9.39 4.20
C ASP A 11 -8.86 8.45 4.76
N PRO A 12 -9.36 8.72 5.98
CA PRO A 12 -10.40 7.88 6.60
C PRO A 12 -11.71 7.86 5.82
N MET A 13 -12.04 8.94 5.10
CA MET A 13 -13.32 9.01 4.37
C MET A 13 -13.29 8.10 3.14
N CYS A 14 -12.19 8.09 2.40
CA CYS A 14 -12.02 7.22 1.25
C CYS A 14 -11.77 5.75 1.63
N SER A 15 -11.40 5.46 2.87
CA SER A 15 -11.17 4.09 3.36
C SER A 15 -12.47 3.31 3.63
N PHE A 16 -13.64 3.94 3.50
CA PHE A 16 -14.93 3.25 3.65
C PHE A 16 -15.19 2.28 2.49
N GLY A 17 -15.24 0.98 2.78
CA GLY A 17 -15.41 -0.08 1.79
C GLY A 17 -14.12 -0.48 1.08
N ASP A 18 -12.97 -0.22 1.71
CA ASP A 18 -11.66 -0.53 1.14
C ASP A 18 -11.31 -2.03 1.18
N PHE A 19 -10.15 -2.36 0.61
CA PHE A 19 -9.50 -3.66 0.78
C PHE A 19 -8.14 -3.46 1.42
N VAL A 20 -7.92 -4.08 2.57
CA VAL A 20 -6.69 -3.89 3.36
C VAL A 20 -5.63 -4.89 2.92
N ALA A 21 -4.41 -4.42 2.65
CA ALA A 21 -3.27 -5.29 2.39
C ALA A 21 -2.22 -5.13 3.49
N ILE A 22 -1.87 -6.22 4.18
CA ILE A 22 -0.85 -6.25 5.23
C ILE A 22 0.31 -7.13 4.78
N SER A 23 1.54 -6.62 4.89
CA SER A 23 2.76 -7.33 4.44
C SER A 23 3.31 -8.33 5.47
N ASP A 24 2.69 -8.44 6.64
CA ASP A 24 3.10 -9.29 7.76
C ASP A 24 1.91 -10.07 8.35
N ILE A 25 2.17 -10.99 9.28
CA ILE A 25 1.14 -11.76 9.99
C ILE A 25 0.24 -10.79 10.76
N VAL A 26 -1.08 -10.94 10.57
CA VAL A 26 -2.06 -10.08 11.24
C VAL A 26 -2.20 -10.50 12.71
N ASP A 27 -1.86 -9.56 13.59
CA ASP A 27 -1.98 -9.69 15.04
C ASP A 27 -3.41 -9.36 15.54
N VAL A 28 -3.72 -9.79 16.77
CA VAL A 28 -4.99 -9.49 17.44
C VAL A 28 -5.26 -7.98 17.55
N ALA A 29 -4.22 -7.16 17.74
CA ALA A 29 -4.37 -5.71 17.85
C ALA A 29 -4.87 -5.09 16.53
N THR A 30 -4.32 -5.50 15.40
CA THR A 30 -4.75 -5.07 14.06
C THR A 30 -6.16 -5.57 13.77
N ALA A 31 -6.45 -6.84 14.11
CA ALA A 31 -7.77 -7.41 13.92
C ALA A 31 -8.87 -6.66 14.69
N ASN A 32 -8.60 -6.24 15.93
CA ASN A 32 -9.57 -5.47 16.73
C ASN A 32 -9.86 -4.09 16.16
N ILE A 33 -8.87 -3.41 15.59
CA ILE A 33 -9.07 -2.12 14.92
C ILE A 33 -9.87 -2.36 13.64
N LEU A 34 -9.41 -3.28 12.79
CA LEU A 34 -10.08 -3.61 11.54
C LEU A 34 -11.52 -4.12 11.73
N LYS A 35 -11.84 -4.76 12.85
CA LYS A 35 -13.19 -5.24 13.19
C LYS A 35 -14.23 -4.13 13.13
N ILE A 36 -13.89 -2.93 13.62
CA ILE A 36 -14.81 -1.80 13.68
C ILE A 36 -14.81 -0.94 12.42
N GLU A 37 -13.68 -0.91 11.70
CA GLU A 37 -13.57 -0.14 10.45
C GLU A 37 -14.46 -0.69 9.35
N VAL A 38 -14.98 0.16 8.47
CA VAL A 38 -15.80 -0.33 7.36
C VAL A 38 -14.90 -0.67 6.18
N SER A 39 -14.57 -1.96 6.04
CA SER A 39 -13.75 -2.51 4.96
C SER A 39 -14.40 -3.76 4.35
N ASP A 40 -14.15 -4.03 3.08
CA ASP A 40 -14.70 -5.16 2.32
C ASP A 40 -13.88 -6.44 2.47
N GLY A 41 -12.56 -6.32 2.69
CA GLY A 41 -11.73 -7.47 2.95
C GLY A 41 -10.31 -7.13 3.39
N ILE A 42 -9.55 -8.19 3.64
CA ILE A 42 -8.13 -8.14 3.96
C ILE A 42 -7.37 -9.21 3.20
N ILE A 43 -6.16 -8.88 2.77
CA ILE A 43 -5.15 -9.82 2.31
C ILE A 43 -3.88 -9.67 3.15
N ALA A 44 -3.36 -10.80 3.64
CA ALA A 44 -2.12 -10.83 4.41
C ALA A 44 -1.40 -12.17 4.23
N PRO A 45 -0.08 -12.28 4.47
CA PRO A 45 0.63 -13.55 4.36
C PRO A 45 0.21 -14.61 5.40
N GLY A 46 -0.43 -14.18 6.49
CA GLY A 46 -0.93 -15.06 7.54
C GLY A 46 -1.70 -14.27 8.60
N PHE A 47 -2.34 -15.01 9.50
CA PHE A 47 -3.15 -14.47 10.58
C PHE A 47 -2.84 -15.27 11.84
N GLU A 48 -2.70 -14.61 12.98
CA GLU A 48 -2.78 -15.31 14.26
C GLU A 48 -4.16 -15.96 14.41
N GLU A 49 -4.25 -17.10 15.09
CA GLU A 49 -5.50 -17.86 15.26
C GLU A 49 -6.63 -16.97 15.82
N LYS A 50 -6.35 -16.23 16.88
CA LYS A 50 -7.31 -15.29 17.49
C LYS A 50 -7.64 -14.11 16.57
N ALA A 51 -6.70 -13.64 15.76
CA ALA A 51 -6.95 -12.56 14.80
C ALA A 51 -7.90 -13.03 13.70
N PHE A 52 -7.70 -14.26 13.21
CA PHE A 52 -8.58 -14.91 12.25
C PHE A 52 -9.99 -15.07 12.83
N GLU A 53 -10.15 -15.63 14.03
CA GLU A 53 -11.45 -15.77 14.69
C GLU A 53 -12.23 -14.45 14.77
N ILE A 54 -11.56 -13.37 15.16
CA ILE A 54 -12.15 -12.02 15.23
C ILE A 54 -12.65 -11.57 13.86
N LEU A 55 -11.82 -11.69 12.83
CA LEU A 55 -12.13 -11.21 11.48
C LEU A 55 -13.16 -12.10 10.78
N SER A 56 -13.17 -13.40 11.03
CA SER A 56 -14.16 -14.33 10.48
C SER A 56 -15.58 -14.03 10.95
N GLN A 57 -15.77 -13.37 12.10
CA GLN A 57 -17.09 -12.96 12.58
C GLN A 57 -17.55 -11.63 11.97
N LYS A 58 -16.64 -10.84 11.39
CA LYS A 58 -16.94 -9.52 10.82
C LYS A 58 -17.92 -9.65 9.64
N LYS A 59 -18.80 -8.65 9.49
CA LYS A 59 -19.88 -8.63 8.47
C LYS A 59 -20.74 -9.90 8.48
N GLY A 60 -20.94 -10.50 9.65
CA GLY A 60 -21.74 -11.73 9.80
C GLY A 60 -21.17 -12.92 9.03
N GLY A 61 -19.84 -13.07 9.02
CA GLY A 61 -19.15 -14.14 8.29
C GLY A 61 -18.85 -13.83 6.83
N LYS A 62 -19.22 -12.65 6.33
CA LYS A 62 -19.05 -12.26 4.92
C LYS A 62 -17.80 -11.42 4.65
N PHE A 63 -16.99 -11.15 5.67
CA PHE A 63 -15.73 -10.42 5.49
C PHE A 63 -14.73 -11.26 4.70
N ILE A 64 -14.19 -10.70 3.62
CA ILE A 64 -13.27 -11.45 2.75
C ILE A 64 -11.89 -11.49 3.40
N ILE A 65 -11.40 -12.70 3.69
CA ILE A 65 -10.06 -12.92 4.24
C ILE A 65 -9.27 -13.73 3.21
N LEU A 66 -8.22 -13.13 2.68
CA LEU A 66 -7.31 -13.77 1.72
C LEU A 66 -5.95 -13.97 2.36
N GLN A 67 -5.37 -15.16 2.16
CA GLN A 67 -3.99 -15.41 2.50
C GLN A 67 -3.12 -15.20 1.25
N ALA A 68 -2.16 -14.29 1.33
CA ALA A 68 -1.21 -14.03 0.25
C ALA A 68 -0.19 -15.17 0.16
N ASP A 69 -0.03 -15.72 -1.03
CA ASP A 69 1.07 -16.62 -1.35
C ASP A 69 2.30 -15.81 -1.78
N LYS A 70 3.32 -15.78 -0.91
CA LYS A 70 4.57 -15.06 -1.16
C LYS A 70 5.42 -15.67 -2.28
N SER A 71 5.11 -16.90 -2.71
CA SER A 71 5.83 -17.56 -3.80
C SER A 71 5.38 -17.09 -5.19
N ILE A 72 4.22 -16.42 -5.29
CA ILE A 72 3.71 -15.90 -6.55
C ILE A 72 4.66 -14.85 -7.11
N GLN A 73 5.15 -15.10 -8.32
CA GLN A 73 5.92 -14.15 -9.11
C GLN A 73 5.00 -13.53 -10.16
N PRO A 74 4.83 -12.19 -10.17
CA PRO A 74 4.12 -11.51 -11.24
C PRO A 74 4.82 -11.73 -12.59
N PRO A 75 4.07 -11.82 -13.70
CA PRO A 75 4.68 -11.96 -15.02
C PRO A 75 5.59 -10.77 -15.34
N GLU A 76 6.65 -11.02 -16.12
CA GLU A 76 7.56 -9.98 -16.59
C GLU A 76 6.88 -9.05 -17.59
N MET A 77 5.95 -9.58 -18.39
CA MET A 77 5.21 -8.83 -19.39
C MET A 77 3.79 -8.53 -18.89
N GLU A 78 3.37 -7.27 -19.03
CA GLU A 78 2.00 -6.83 -18.83
C GLU A 78 1.30 -6.68 -20.17
N TYR A 79 0.04 -7.09 -20.21
CA TYR A 79 -0.79 -7.03 -21.39
C TYR A 79 -2.04 -6.18 -21.12
N ARG A 80 -2.42 -5.33 -22.08
CA ARG A 80 -3.67 -4.57 -22.05
C ARG A 80 -4.32 -4.60 -23.43
N MET A 81 -5.63 -4.87 -23.46
CA MET A 81 -6.43 -4.83 -24.68
C MET A 81 -7.21 -3.51 -24.76
N VAL A 82 -7.20 -2.86 -25.92
CA VAL A 82 -7.98 -1.65 -26.19
C VAL A 82 -8.60 -1.77 -27.58
N GLY A 83 -9.93 -1.82 -27.66
CA GLY A 83 -10.65 -1.85 -28.95
C GLY A 83 -10.28 -3.02 -29.87
N GLY A 84 -9.95 -4.19 -29.29
CA GLY A 84 -9.51 -5.37 -30.06
C GLY A 84 -8.02 -5.40 -30.41
N LEU A 85 -7.26 -4.33 -30.11
CA LEU A 85 -5.81 -4.28 -30.23
C LEU A 85 -5.14 -4.63 -28.90
N GLY A 86 -4.10 -5.46 -28.96
CA GLY A 86 -3.30 -5.85 -27.80
C GLY A 86 -2.02 -5.01 -27.69
N PHE A 87 -1.77 -4.46 -26.51
CA PHE A 87 -0.52 -3.83 -26.13
C PHE A 87 0.19 -4.71 -25.11
N MET A 88 1.50 -4.87 -25.29
CA MET A 88 2.32 -5.62 -24.35
C MET A 88 3.58 -4.81 -24.05
N GLN A 89 3.95 -4.75 -22.78
CA GLN A 89 5.17 -4.06 -22.32
C GLN A 89 5.78 -4.85 -21.16
N ARG A 90 7.06 -4.59 -20.88
CA ARG A 90 7.66 -5.08 -19.64
C ARG A 90 7.01 -4.37 -18.45
N ARG A 91 6.67 -5.14 -17.42
CA ARG A 91 6.17 -4.63 -16.14
C ARG A 91 7.17 -3.66 -15.51
N ASN A 92 6.66 -2.61 -14.87
CA ASN A 92 7.49 -1.76 -14.02
C ASN A 92 7.83 -2.49 -12.69
N ASP A 93 8.92 -3.24 -12.70
CA ASP A 93 9.48 -3.98 -11.56
C ASP A 93 10.47 -3.15 -10.72
N LYS A 94 10.65 -1.86 -11.03
CA LYS A 94 11.58 -0.97 -10.30
C LYS A 94 11.29 -0.95 -8.80
N ILE A 95 12.31 -1.25 -8.00
CA ILE A 95 12.26 -1.16 -6.54
C ILE A 95 12.64 0.28 -6.14
N CYS A 96 11.80 0.91 -5.34
CA CYS A 96 12.09 2.22 -4.76
C CYS A 96 12.77 2.00 -3.40
N ASP A 97 14.08 2.21 -3.36
CA ASP A 97 14.93 2.06 -2.18
C ASP A 97 15.85 3.28 -2.01
N ALA A 98 16.80 3.19 -1.07
CA ALA A 98 17.75 4.27 -0.80
C ALA A 98 18.59 4.69 -2.02
N LYS A 99 18.78 3.79 -3.02
CA LYS A 99 19.54 4.11 -4.23
C LYS A 99 18.84 5.15 -5.09
N CYS A 100 17.51 5.24 -4.99
CA CYS A 100 16.71 6.27 -5.67
C CYS A 100 17.00 7.69 -5.13
N LEU A 101 17.74 7.82 -4.02
CA LEU A 101 18.06 9.09 -3.38
C LEU A 101 19.54 9.50 -3.51
N GLU A 102 20.34 8.76 -4.28
CA GLU A 102 21.79 9.01 -4.43
C GLU A 102 22.08 10.33 -5.17
N GLU A 103 21.25 10.69 -6.14
CA GLU A 103 21.40 11.91 -6.94
C GLU A 103 20.71 13.11 -6.26
N VAL A 104 21.45 13.85 -5.44
CA VAL A 104 20.95 15.08 -4.81
C VAL A 104 21.32 16.30 -5.67
N VAL A 105 20.33 16.83 -6.39
CA VAL A 105 20.50 17.98 -7.31
C VAL A 105 20.48 19.34 -6.62
N THR A 106 20.08 19.41 -5.34
CA THR A 106 19.98 20.70 -4.63
C THR A 106 21.36 21.21 -4.19
N LYS A 107 21.58 22.52 -4.32
CA LYS A 107 22.88 23.15 -4.00
C LYS A 107 23.09 23.44 -2.51
N ILE A 108 22.02 23.53 -1.73
CA ILE A 108 22.02 24.13 -0.38
C ILE A 108 22.06 23.07 0.72
N LYS A 109 21.48 21.89 0.50
CA LYS A 109 21.33 20.88 1.55
C LYS A 109 21.50 19.48 0.96
N LYS A 110 22.76 19.05 0.89
CA LYS A 110 23.13 17.72 0.37
C LYS A 110 22.80 16.60 1.35
N ASP A 111 22.81 16.91 2.65
CA ASP A 111 22.51 15.94 3.70
C ASP A 111 21.01 15.90 3.98
N ILE A 112 20.38 14.82 3.53
CA ILE A 112 18.97 14.50 3.81
C ILE A 112 18.94 13.70 5.12
N PRO A 113 18.19 14.13 6.16
CA PRO A 113 18.02 13.33 7.38
C PRO A 113 17.44 11.94 7.09
N GLU A 114 17.85 10.93 7.85
CA GLU A 114 17.39 9.54 7.64
C GLU A 114 15.87 9.40 7.69
N GLU A 115 15.19 10.09 8.61
CA GLU A 115 13.73 10.09 8.69
C GLU A 115 13.09 10.64 7.40
N ALA A 116 13.67 11.70 6.83
CA ALA A 116 13.19 12.27 5.58
C ALA A 116 13.45 11.32 4.39
N LYS A 117 14.56 10.58 4.38
CA LYS A 117 14.82 9.55 3.37
C LYS A 117 13.76 8.44 3.43
N LEU A 118 13.39 7.99 4.63
CA LEU A 118 12.34 6.99 4.82
C LEU A 118 10.99 7.48 4.28
N ASP A 119 10.62 8.74 4.56
CA ASP A 119 9.40 9.35 4.04
C ASP A 119 9.44 9.49 2.51
N MET A 120 10.59 9.88 1.93
CA MET A 120 10.76 9.95 0.48
C MET A 120 10.62 8.58 -0.19
N ILE A 121 11.22 7.53 0.37
CA ILE A 121 11.10 6.16 -0.14
C ILE A 121 9.65 5.70 -0.06
N LEU A 122 8.97 5.91 1.08
CA LEU A 122 7.55 5.58 1.24
C LEU A 122 6.69 6.29 0.18
N GLY A 123 6.92 7.59 -0.01
CA GLY A 123 6.25 8.40 -1.02
C GLY A 123 6.46 7.84 -2.43
N MET A 124 7.71 7.51 -2.80
CA MET A 124 8.04 6.92 -4.10
C MET A 124 7.33 5.57 -4.32
N ILE A 125 7.28 4.72 -3.30
CA ILE A 125 6.57 3.43 -3.38
C ILE A 125 5.07 3.66 -3.62
N ALA A 126 4.44 4.55 -2.84
CA ALA A 126 3.01 4.83 -2.95
C ALA A 126 2.63 5.42 -4.32
N ILE A 127 3.37 6.44 -4.79
CA ILE A 127 3.04 7.11 -6.06
C ILE A 127 3.30 6.25 -7.29
N LYS A 128 4.22 5.27 -7.23
CA LYS A 128 4.48 4.31 -8.32
C LYS A 128 3.21 3.56 -8.74
N TYR A 129 2.33 3.26 -7.79
CA TYR A 129 1.09 2.52 -8.02
C TYR A 129 -0.15 3.42 -8.11
N THR A 130 0.03 4.73 -8.01
CA THR A 130 -1.04 5.71 -8.13
C THR A 130 -1.21 6.13 -9.59
N GLN A 131 -2.44 6.37 -10.05
CA GLN A 131 -2.70 6.80 -11.43
C GLN A 131 -2.06 8.16 -11.74
N SER A 132 -1.33 8.25 -12.85
CA SER A 132 -0.68 9.48 -13.32
C SER A 132 -1.69 10.49 -13.89
N ASN A 133 -1.46 11.80 -13.79
CA ASN A 133 -0.40 12.45 -13.01
C ASN A 133 -0.73 12.43 -11.50
N SER A 134 0.28 12.25 -10.65
CA SER A 134 0.09 12.12 -9.21
C SER A 134 1.10 12.94 -8.39
N VAL A 135 0.65 13.38 -7.22
CA VAL A 135 1.45 14.05 -6.20
C VAL A 135 1.15 13.39 -4.86
N GLY A 136 2.18 12.95 -4.14
CA GLY A 136 2.05 12.34 -2.83
C GLY A 136 2.87 13.10 -1.79
N TYR A 137 2.32 13.21 -0.58
CA TYR A 137 3.01 13.74 0.59
C TYR A 137 3.14 12.63 1.64
N ALA A 138 4.36 12.42 2.12
CA ALA A 138 4.67 11.49 3.18
C ALA A 138 5.33 12.23 4.35
N LYS A 139 5.00 11.82 5.58
CA LYS A 139 5.60 12.36 6.80
C LYS A 139 5.50 11.36 7.94
N GLY A 140 6.58 11.14 8.68
CA GLY A 140 6.57 10.32 9.89
C GLY A 140 6.25 8.83 9.64
N GLY A 141 6.66 8.32 8.48
CA GLY A 141 6.43 6.94 8.07
C GLY A 141 4.98 6.66 7.66
N MET A 142 4.26 7.65 7.14
CA MET A 142 2.93 7.47 6.53
C MET A 142 2.69 8.45 5.39
N MET A 143 1.78 8.09 4.48
CA MET A 143 1.20 9.05 3.54
C MET A 143 0.24 9.98 4.30
N ILE A 144 0.27 11.27 4.00
CA ILE A 144 -0.64 12.29 4.56
C ILE A 144 -1.54 12.93 3.50
N GLY A 145 -1.34 12.55 2.23
CA GLY A 145 -2.18 12.99 1.12
C GLY A 145 -1.65 12.44 -0.20
N VAL A 146 -2.57 12.02 -1.07
CA VAL A 146 -2.28 11.54 -2.43
C VAL A 146 -3.28 12.18 -3.38
N GLY A 147 -2.80 13.02 -4.28
CA GLY A 147 -3.56 13.52 -5.43
C GLY A 147 -3.23 12.70 -6.66
N ALA A 148 -4.25 12.26 -7.40
CA ALA A 148 -4.10 11.39 -8.58
C ALA A 148 -5.12 11.76 -9.66
N GLY A 149 -4.77 11.48 -10.92
CA GLY A 149 -5.73 11.55 -12.03
C GLY A 149 -6.20 12.95 -12.42
N GLN A 150 -5.44 14.00 -12.06
CA GLN A 150 -5.68 15.34 -12.56
C GLN A 150 -5.13 15.48 -13.99
N GLN A 151 -5.92 16.12 -14.87
CA GLN A 151 -5.55 16.47 -16.25
C GLN A 151 -5.02 17.89 -16.34
#